data_AF-A0A6L5FZZ3-F1
#
_entry.id   AF-A0A6L5FZZ3-F1
#
_cell.length_a   1.000
_cell.length_b   1.000
_cell.length_c   1.000
_cell.angle_alpha   90.00
_cell.angle_beta   90.00
_cell.angle_gamma   90.00
#
_symmetry.space_group_name_H-M   'P 1'
#
loop_
_entity.id
_entity.type
_entity.pdbx_description
1 polymer ?
#
loop_
_entity_poly.entity_id
_entity_poly.type
_entity_poly.pdbx_seq_one_letter_code
_entity_poly.pdbx_strand_id
1 'polypeptide(L)'
;HGTAPEALIFCHQPNRTQIEEPPFTKLPSLIEMVETYEHLARFLRPAKVACISINTRGLDKDVARWAINEIEEETGVPTGDVFNGDAPKLWAALSDHLALGR
;
A
#
# COMPACT_ATOMS: atom_id res chain seq x y z
N HIS A 1 3.68 -2.36 17.16
CA HIS A 1 4.73 -3.15 17.86
C HIS A 1 4.22 -4.27 18.80
N GLY A 2 2.90 -4.50 18.98
CA GLY A 2 2.42 -5.68 19.72
C GLY A 2 2.06 -6.88 18.83
N THR A 3 1.68 -6.63 17.58
CA THR A 3 1.21 -7.66 16.63
C THR A 3 2.34 -8.46 15.99
N ALA A 4 3.58 -7.91 15.96
CA ALA A 4 4.73 -8.48 15.26
C ALA A 4 4.35 -9.01 13.85
N PRO A 5 3.87 -8.16 12.94
CA PRO A 5 3.28 -8.65 11.69
C PRO A 5 4.29 -9.47 10.86
N GLU A 6 3.78 -10.42 10.08
CA GLU A 6 4.56 -11.14 9.06
C GLU A 6 4.64 -10.36 7.74
N ALA A 7 3.61 -9.56 7.45
CA ALA A 7 3.51 -8.73 6.26
C ALA A 7 2.69 -7.46 6.56
N LEU A 8 2.84 -6.46 5.70
CA LEU A 8 2.08 -5.21 5.73
C LEU A 8 1.23 -5.08 4.46
N ILE A 9 0.07 -4.43 4.59
CA ILE A 9 -0.72 -3.93 3.47
C ILE A 9 -0.72 -2.41 3.61
N PHE A 10 -0.27 -1.69 2.58
CA PHE A 10 -0.21 -0.23 2.63
C PHE A 10 -1.49 0.37 2.02
N CYS A 11 -2.20 1.20 2.79
CA CYS A 11 -3.41 1.85 2.31
C CYS A 11 -3.13 3.29 1.89
N HIS A 12 -3.59 3.70 0.70
CA HIS A 12 -3.37 5.06 0.19
C HIS A 12 -4.59 5.59 -0.59
N GLN A 13 -4.76 6.90 -0.67
CA GLN A 13 -5.73 7.52 -1.55
C GLN A 13 -4.97 8.28 -2.64
N PRO A 14 -5.13 7.92 -3.92
CA PRO A 14 -4.42 8.60 -5.01
C PRO A 14 -4.68 10.10 -4.99
N ASN A 15 -3.64 10.88 -5.33
CA ASN A 15 -3.63 12.35 -5.33
C ASN A 15 -3.71 13.02 -3.94
N ARG A 16 -3.72 12.26 -2.83
CA ARG A 16 -3.61 12.87 -1.51
C ARG A 16 -2.18 13.35 -1.28
N THR A 17 -1.99 14.66 -1.23
CA THR A 17 -0.66 15.30 -1.07
C THR A 17 -0.38 15.79 0.35
N GLN A 18 -1.39 15.80 1.22
CA GLN A 18 -1.28 16.30 2.58
C GLN A 18 -2.27 15.63 3.54
N ILE A 19 -2.01 15.78 4.82
CA ILE A 19 -2.94 15.49 5.91
C ILE A 19 -4.12 16.49 5.84
N GLU A 20 -5.35 16.03 6.11
CA GLU A 20 -6.56 16.86 5.96
C GLU A 20 -6.76 17.78 7.17
N GLU A 21 -6.07 17.47 8.26
CA GLU A 21 -6.06 18.21 9.51
C GLU A 21 -4.93 19.25 9.56
N PRO A 22 -5.14 20.42 10.18
CA PRO A 22 -4.07 21.37 10.46
C PRO A 22 -2.90 20.69 11.21
N PRO A 23 -1.63 20.95 10.84
CA PRO A 23 -1.17 22.05 9.98
C PRO A 23 -1.11 21.72 8.46
N PHE A 24 -1.87 20.73 7.98
CA PHE A 24 -1.88 20.30 6.57
C PHE A 24 -0.51 19.81 6.10
N THR A 25 0.13 19.00 6.93
CA THR A 25 1.47 18.47 6.66
C THR A 25 1.49 17.73 5.33
N LYS A 26 2.43 18.10 4.45
CA LYS A 26 2.66 17.38 3.20
C LYS A 26 3.05 15.93 3.47
N LEU A 27 2.48 15.03 2.70
CA LEU A 27 2.88 13.63 2.74
C LEU A 27 4.24 13.47 2.03
N PRO A 28 5.13 12.61 2.56
CA PRO A 28 6.26 12.11 1.79
C PRO A 28 5.78 11.34 0.55
N SER A 29 6.71 10.99 -0.34
CA SER A 29 6.41 10.09 -1.45
C SER A 29 5.90 8.74 -0.94
N LEU A 30 5.15 8.01 -1.78
CA LEU A 30 4.65 6.69 -1.42
C LEU A 30 5.79 5.72 -1.11
N ILE A 31 6.88 5.77 -1.89
CA ILE A 31 8.09 4.99 -1.66
C ILE A 31 8.69 5.28 -0.27
N GLU A 32 8.92 6.55 0.06
CA GLU A 32 9.49 6.92 1.37
C GLU A 32 8.60 6.45 2.53
N MET A 33 7.28 6.54 2.37
CA MET A 33 6.34 6.02 3.36
C MET A 33 6.47 4.50 3.49
N VAL A 34 6.42 3.74 2.39
CA VAL A 34 6.60 2.27 2.39
C VAL A 34 7.90 1.89 3.11
N GLU A 35 9.03 2.47 2.71
CA GLU A 35 10.34 2.20 3.30
C GLU A 35 10.37 2.51 4.80
N THR A 36 9.75 3.62 5.22
CA THR A 36 9.65 4.00 6.63
C THR A 36 8.90 2.96 7.44
N TYR A 37 7.75 2.48 6.95
CA TYR A 37 6.95 1.49 7.68
C TYR A 37 7.64 0.13 7.76
N GLU A 38 8.30 -0.31 6.69
CA GLU A 38 9.12 -1.53 6.71
C GLU A 38 10.31 -1.40 7.68
N HIS A 39 10.98 -0.24 7.68
CA HIS A 39 12.08 0.05 8.60
C HIS A 39 11.62 -0.07 10.05
N LEU A 40 10.44 0.47 10.37
CA LEU A 40 9.88 0.39 11.72
C LEU A 40 9.46 -1.05 12.07
N ALA A 41 8.94 -1.83 11.13
CA ALA A 41 8.52 -3.21 11.39
C ALA A 41 9.67 -4.19 11.65
N ARG A 42 10.89 -3.89 11.16
CA ARG A 42 11.98 -4.88 11.08
C ARG A 42 12.54 -5.44 12.38
N PHE A 43 12.32 -4.78 13.52
CA PHE A 43 13.08 -5.06 14.73
C PHE A 43 12.75 -6.40 15.41
N LEU A 44 11.50 -6.85 15.35
CA LEU A 44 11.06 -8.11 16.00
C LEU A 44 10.83 -9.21 14.98
N ARG A 45 10.10 -8.89 13.91
CA ARG A 45 9.83 -9.76 12.78
C ARG A 45 9.81 -8.88 11.53
N PRO A 46 10.83 -8.99 10.65
CA PRO A 46 10.83 -8.26 9.39
C PRO A 46 9.53 -8.49 8.62
N ALA A 47 8.81 -7.40 8.37
CA ALA A 47 7.57 -7.40 7.61
C ALA A 47 7.74 -6.43 6.45
N LYS A 48 7.51 -6.94 5.24
CA LYS A 48 7.51 -6.17 4.00
C LYS A 48 6.09 -5.79 3.62
N VAL A 49 5.93 -4.75 2.82
CA VAL A 49 4.65 -4.44 2.19
C VAL A 49 4.39 -5.47 1.09
N ALA A 50 3.42 -6.35 1.30
CA ALA A 50 3.07 -7.40 0.35
C ALA A 50 2.19 -6.88 -0.79
N CYS A 51 1.35 -5.88 -0.50
CA CYS A 51 0.50 -5.24 -1.48
C CYS A 51 0.04 -3.84 -1.02
N ILE A 52 -0.40 -3.02 -1.96
CA ILE A 52 -0.94 -1.67 -1.73
C ILE A 52 -2.42 -1.66 -2.09
N SER A 53 -3.26 -1.27 -1.14
CA SER A 53 -4.69 -1.04 -1.36
C SER A 53 -4.94 0.44 -1.54
N ILE A 54 -5.28 0.86 -2.75
CA ILE A 54 -5.62 2.26 -3.02
C ILE A 54 -7.12 2.49 -2.98
N ASN A 55 -7.53 3.64 -2.45
CA ASN A 55 -8.92 4.08 -2.44
C ASN A 55 -9.16 5.03 -3.61
N THR A 56 -9.73 4.53 -4.71
CA THR A 56 -9.98 5.34 -5.92
C THR A 56 -11.35 6.02 -5.90
N ARG A 57 -12.00 6.11 -4.74
CA ARG A 57 -13.31 6.76 -4.60
C ARG A 57 -13.28 8.19 -5.16
N GLY A 58 -14.21 8.46 -6.06
CA GLY A 58 -14.34 9.77 -6.72
C GLY A 58 -13.50 9.92 -8.00
N LEU A 59 -12.73 8.90 -8.39
CA LEU A 59 -12.05 8.85 -9.68
C LEU A 59 -12.91 8.12 -10.72
N ASP A 60 -12.78 8.52 -11.98
CA ASP A 60 -13.31 7.77 -13.10
C ASP A 60 -12.56 6.43 -13.26
N LYS A 61 -13.22 5.42 -13.82
CA LYS A 61 -12.67 4.05 -13.93
C LYS A 61 -11.30 4.00 -14.64
N ASP A 62 -11.13 4.80 -15.68
CA ASP A 62 -9.87 4.84 -16.44
C ASP A 62 -8.76 5.54 -15.65
N VAL A 63 -9.10 6.59 -14.91
CA VAL A 63 -8.17 7.29 -14.01
C VAL A 63 -7.78 6.40 -12.83
N ALA A 64 -8.74 5.68 -12.24
CA ALA A 64 -8.51 4.71 -11.18
C ALA A 64 -7.52 3.63 -11.63
N ARG A 65 -7.77 3.02 -12.79
CA ARG A 65 -6.89 1.99 -13.38
C ARG A 65 -5.50 2.53 -13.72
N TRP A 66 -5.41 3.76 -14.23
CA TRP A 66 -4.13 4.39 -14.48
C TRP A 66 -3.34 4.59 -13.18
N ALA A 67 -3.98 5.11 -12.12
CA ALA A 67 -3.34 5.28 -10.81
C ALA A 67 -2.89 3.95 -10.18
N ILE A 68 -3.67 2.86 -10.34
CA ILE A 68 -3.26 1.51 -9.91
C ILE A 68 -1.97 1.09 -10.61
N ASN A 69 -1.92 1.23 -11.93
CA ASN A 69 -0.77 0.81 -12.72
C ASN A 69 0.47 1.68 -12.43
N GLU A 70 0.31 3.00 -12.33
CA GLU A 70 1.41 3.92 -12.02
C GLU A 70 2.03 3.59 -10.66
N ILE A 71 1.21 3.38 -9.63
CA ILE A 71 1.69 3.03 -8.29
C ILE A 71 2.34 1.63 -8.29
N GLU A 72 1.77 0.65 -8.99
CA GLU A 72 2.37 -0.68 -9.12
C GLU A 72 3.74 -0.63 -9.82
N GLU A 73 3.87 0.18 -10.87
CA GLU A 73 5.13 0.40 -11.59
C GLU A 73 6.17 1.15 -10.75
N GLU A 74 5.76 2.22 -10.05
CA GLU A 74 6.62 3.05 -9.21
C GLU A 74 7.18 2.25 -8.02
N THR A 75 6.31 1.46 -7.38
CA THR A 75 6.66 0.75 -6.13
C THR A 75 7.18 -0.66 -6.36
N GLY A 76 6.86 -1.27 -7.51
CA GLY A 76 7.10 -2.70 -7.77
C GLY A 76 6.26 -3.63 -6.88
N VAL A 77 5.23 -3.11 -6.21
CA VAL A 77 4.38 -3.84 -5.27
C VAL A 77 2.98 -4.01 -5.86
N PRO A 78 2.38 -5.23 -5.78
CA PRO A 78 1.01 -5.46 -6.25
C PRO A 78 0.02 -4.46 -5.66
N THR A 79 -0.68 -3.74 -6.53
CA THR A 79 -1.57 -2.62 -6.20
C THR A 79 -2.96 -2.85 -6.77
N GLY A 80 -3.98 -2.38 -6.07
CA GLY A 80 -5.37 -2.49 -6.51
C GLY A 80 -6.32 -1.76 -5.57
N ASP A 81 -7.60 -1.72 -5.94
CA ASP A 81 -8.66 -1.17 -5.12
C ASP A 81 -9.67 -2.26 -4.72
N VAL A 82 -9.70 -2.57 -3.42
CA VAL A 82 -10.62 -3.59 -2.85
C VAL A 82 -12.09 -3.25 -3.06
N PHE A 83 -12.45 -1.96 -3.19
CA PHE A 83 -13.83 -1.54 -3.49
C PHE A 83 -14.19 -1.72 -4.97
N ASN A 84 -13.19 -1.85 -5.85
CA ASN A 84 -13.38 -2.03 -7.29
C ASN A 84 -13.03 -3.44 -7.79
N GLY A 85 -12.96 -4.41 -6.88
CA GLY A 85 -12.87 -5.84 -7.24
C GLY A 85 -11.46 -6.42 -7.24
N ASP A 86 -10.44 -5.66 -6.83
CA ASP A 86 -9.04 -6.14 -6.81
C ASP A 86 -8.69 -6.94 -5.54
N ALA A 87 -9.64 -7.15 -4.62
CA ALA A 87 -9.42 -7.93 -3.42
C ALA A 87 -8.80 -9.32 -3.68
N PRO A 88 -9.21 -10.09 -4.72
CA PRO A 88 -8.55 -11.35 -5.05
C PRO A 88 -7.07 -11.19 -5.47
N LYS A 89 -6.72 -10.15 -6.22
CA LYS A 89 -5.34 -9.83 -6.63
C LYS A 89 -4.47 -9.54 -5.40
N LEU A 90 -4.96 -8.68 -4.51
CA LEU A 90 -4.25 -8.29 -3.29
C LEU A 90 -4.11 -9.43 -2.29
N TRP A 91 -5.14 -10.29 -2.20
CA TRP A 91 -5.08 -11.50 -1.39
C TRP A 91 -4.06 -12.51 -1.93
N ALA A 92 -4.00 -12.73 -3.24
CA ALA A 92 -3.00 -13.61 -3.85
C ALA A 92 -1.58 -13.14 -3.53
N ALA A 93 -1.31 -11.84 -3.71
CA ALA A 93 -0.02 -11.24 -3.36
C ALA A 93 0.36 -11.43 -1.88
N LEU A 94 -0.58 -11.20 -0.97
CA LEU A 94 -0.35 -11.43 0.47
C LEU A 94 -0.12 -12.91 0.78
N SER A 95 -0.94 -13.80 0.22
CA SER A 95 -0.83 -15.25 0.42
C SER A 95 0.53 -15.78 -0.06
N ASP A 96 0.97 -15.35 -1.25
CA ASP A 96 2.27 -15.71 -1.80
C ASP A 96 3.42 -15.19 -0.93
N HIS A 97 3.32 -13.94 -0.46
CA HIS A 97 4.29 -13.35 0.46
C HIS A 97 4.43 -14.16 1.77
N LEU A 98 3.30 -14.53 2.37
CA LEU A 98 3.27 -15.33 3.60
C LEU A 98 3.73 -16.77 3.39
N ALA A 99 3.65 -17.30 2.17
CA ALA A 99 4.20 -18.61 1.84
C ALA A 99 5.73 -18.59 1.69
N LEU A 100 6.30 -17.49 1.17
CA LEU A 100 7.74 -17.30 1.00
C LEU A 100 8.48 -16.98 2.31
N GLY A 101 7.78 -16.41 3.30
CA GLY A 101 8.32 -16.08 4.62
C GLY A 101 8.41 -17.26 5.61
N ARG A 102 8.07 -18.48 5.18
CA ARG A 102 8.21 -19.72 5.97
C ARG A 102 9.54 -20.41 5.74
#